data_AF-A0A7R9TGH3-F1
#
_entry.id   AF-A0A7R9TGH3-F1
#
_cell.length_a   1.000
_cell.length_b   1.000
_cell.length_c   1.000
_cell.angle_alpha   90.00
_cell.angle_beta   90.00
_cell.angle_gamma   90.00
#
_symmetry.space_group_name_H-M   'P 1'
#
loop_
_entity.id
_entity.type
_entity.pdbx_description
1 polymer ?
#
loop_
_entity_poly.entity_id
_entity_poly.type
_entity_poly.pdbx_seq_one_letter_code
_entity_poly.pdbx_strand_id
1 'polypeptide(L)'
;VAPARALARRRCRARRAAALAVAAPEAFEVPVRLNTTPHSRSTRQLFYADVVASFAAAVADGVPRGRLWCEWTELNTETDVYRVGTLLELVRCMATEVATAQGRNVRVVVQGSMGRGVFQGLPLQLSGVRRLLDMMEWDEVDGVELVAGDVPRVRIGALDADELLPDDHVVIVIAPQNIKGAAIMPALEALVERAEAQGTQVFLLNDKLADIPSAEGLMGVRGRAERREYAASFEEIYHFRLVYNKPLFHPIYGALRRAHDHDWQVYKRFNVTKRTEEYRVIKTFPQKPTREELSDAILRYKPPPKE
;
A
#
# COMPACT_ATOMS: atom_id res chain seq x y z
N VAL A 1 -4.39 -38.47 20.72
CA VAL A 1 -4.48 -37.73 19.42
C VAL A 1 -4.46 -36.19 19.57
N ALA A 2 -4.90 -35.62 20.69
CA ALA A 2 -4.87 -34.17 20.96
C ALA A 2 -3.47 -33.48 21.06
N PRO A 3 -2.40 -34.08 21.64
CA PRO A 3 -1.16 -33.34 21.89
C PRO A 3 -0.31 -33.12 20.62
N ALA A 4 -0.43 -33.99 19.60
CA ALA A 4 0.29 -33.87 18.34
C ALA A 4 -0.21 -32.70 17.47
N ARG A 5 -1.52 -32.41 17.50
CA ARG A 5 -2.11 -31.26 16.79
C ARG A 5 -1.71 -29.92 17.41
N ALA A 6 -1.60 -29.85 18.74
CA ALA A 6 -1.14 -28.65 19.44
C ALA A 6 0.35 -28.34 19.14
N LEU A 7 1.19 -29.38 19.10
CA LEU A 7 2.61 -29.24 18.79
C LEU A 7 2.86 -28.85 17.31
N ALA A 8 2.08 -29.41 16.38
CA ALA A 8 2.11 -29.03 14.96
C ALA A 8 1.66 -27.58 14.74
N ARG A 9 0.60 -27.13 15.43
CA ARG A 9 0.15 -25.73 15.41
C ARG A 9 1.19 -24.77 15.98
N ARG A 10 1.87 -25.14 17.08
CA ARG A 10 2.97 -24.34 17.65
C ARG A 10 4.19 -24.24 16.71
N ARG A 11 4.58 -25.33 16.05
CA ARG A 11 5.69 -25.32 15.07
C ARG A 11 5.35 -24.53 13.81
N CYS A 12 4.10 -24.58 13.35
CA CYS A 12 3.63 -23.76 12.23
C CYS A 12 3.57 -22.27 12.62
N ARG A 13 3.06 -21.93 13.82
CA ARG A 13 3.06 -20.57 14.37
C ARG A 13 4.47 -20.00 14.53
N ALA A 14 5.42 -20.76 15.08
CA ALA A 14 6.79 -20.28 15.26
C ALA A 14 7.51 -20.02 13.92
N ARG A 15 7.28 -20.86 12.89
CA ARG A 15 7.80 -20.62 11.53
C ARG A 15 7.12 -19.44 10.83
N ARG A 16 5.86 -19.16 11.12
CA ARG A 16 5.09 -18.06 10.51
C ARG A 16 5.40 -16.72 11.17
N ALA A 17 5.54 -16.68 12.49
CA ALA A 17 6.04 -15.52 13.24
C ALA A 17 7.50 -15.20 12.88
N ALA A 18 8.36 -16.20 12.69
CA ALA A 18 9.72 -16.00 12.20
C ALA A 18 9.78 -15.50 10.74
N ALA A 19 8.76 -15.78 9.92
CA ALA A 19 8.65 -15.27 8.54
C ALA A 19 8.05 -13.85 8.46
N LEU A 20 7.50 -13.34 9.56
CA LEU A 20 7.01 -11.98 9.74
C LEU A 20 7.93 -11.14 10.64
N ALA A 21 9.10 -11.67 11.02
CA ALA A 21 10.16 -10.86 11.58
C ALA A 21 10.48 -9.80 10.53
N VAL A 22 10.03 -8.58 10.82
CA VAL A 22 10.14 -7.39 9.98
C VAL A 22 11.59 -7.28 9.54
N ALA A 23 11.87 -7.60 8.28
CA ALA A 23 13.20 -7.40 7.72
C ALA A 23 13.49 -5.90 7.81
N ALA A 24 14.67 -5.54 8.31
CA ALA A 24 15.09 -4.15 8.34
C ALA A 24 14.96 -3.57 6.92
N PRO A 25 14.41 -2.36 6.75
CA PRO A 25 14.12 -1.80 5.43
C PRO A 25 15.36 -1.60 4.52
N GLU A 26 16.57 -1.71 5.06
CA GLU A 26 17.84 -1.78 4.32
C GLU A 26 18.09 -3.13 3.61
N ALA A 27 17.49 -4.22 4.09
CA ALA A 27 17.69 -5.59 3.60
C ALA A 27 16.66 -6.04 2.54
N PHE A 28 15.84 -5.12 2.02
CA PHE A 28 14.83 -5.48 1.02
C PHE A 28 15.48 -5.86 -0.32
N GLU A 29 15.36 -7.14 -0.68
CA GLU A 29 15.71 -7.63 -2.00
C GLU A 29 14.45 -7.66 -2.88
N VAL A 30 14.48 -6.89 -3.98
CA VAL A 30 13.38 -6.88 -4.95
C VAL A 30 13.21 -8.30 -5.50
N PRO A 31 12.02 -8.92 -5.37
CA PRO A 31 11.80 -10.26 -5.86
C PRO A 31 11.98 -10.36 -7.36
N VAL A 32 12.37 -11.55 -7.81
CA VAL A 32 12.52 -11.87 -9.23
C VAL A 32 11.18 -12.29 -9.86
N ARG A 33 11.13 -12.33 -11.18
CA ARG A 33 10.03 -12.78 -12.04
C ARG A 33 8.75 -11.99 -11.82
N LEU A 34 8.89 -10.68 -11.62
CA LEU A 34 7.75 -9.80 -11.39
C LEU A 34 6.82 -9.67 -12.59
N ASN A 35 7.23 -10.14 -13.77
CA ASN A 35 6.37 -10.30 -14.94
C ASN A 35 5.45 -11.54 -14.88
N THR A 36 5.65 -12.46 -13.94
CA THR A 36 4.79 -13.63 -13.77
C THR A 36 3.67 -13.32 -12.81
N THR A 37 2.43 -13.54 -13.24
CA THR A 37 1.24 -13.28 -12.42
C THR A 37 0.28 -14.46 -12.48
N PRO A 38 -0.39 -14.83 -11.37
CA PRO A 38 -0.23 -14.25 -10.03
C PRO A 38 1.15 -14.58 -9.41
N HIS A 39 1.62 -13.70 -8.53
CA HIS A 39 2.85 -13.88 -7.79
C HIS A 39 2.70 -15.00 -6.75
N SER A 40 3.80 -15.72 -6.54
CA SER A 40 3.90 -16.71 -5.47
C SER A 40 3.60 -16.06 -4.11
N ARG A 41 3.12 -16.86 -3.16
CA ARG A 41 2.87 -16.39 -1.79
C ARG A 41 4.12 -15.78 -1.15
N SER A 42 5.29 -16.40 -1.36
CA SER A 42 6.57 -15.89 -0.86
C SER A 42 6.92 -14.53 -1.45
N THR A 43 6.69 -14.33 -2.75
CA THR A 43 6.91 -13.03 -3.41
C THR A 43 6.03 -11.94 -2.80
N ARG A 44 4.74 -12.22 -2.61
CA ARG A 44 3.80 -11.28 -1.95
C ARG A 44 4.21 -10.97 -0.52
N GLN A 45 4.62 -11.98 0.24
CA GLN A 45 5.07 -11.80 1.63
C GLN A 45 6.29 -10.89 1.76
N LEU A 46 7.23 -10.93 0.80
CA LEU A 46 8.36 -9.99 0.78
C LEU A 46 7.89 -8.54 0.64
N PHE A 47 6.96 -8.27 -0.29
CA PHE A 47 6.37 -6.93 -0.43
C PHE A 47 5.57 -6.52 0.81
N TYR A 48 4.79 -7.43 1.40
CA TYR A 48 4.00 -7.12 2.58
C TYR A 48 4.90 -6.79 3.77
N ALA A 49 5.94 -7.57 4.02
CA ALA A 49 6.89 -7.31 5.08
C ALA A 49 7.55 -5.94 4.91
N ASP A 50 7.92 -5.59 3.67
CA ASP A 50 8.56 -4.31 3.37
C ASP A 50 7.64 -3.10 3.61
N VAL A 51 6.41 -3.17 3.09
CA VAL A 51 5.40 -2.11 3.29
C VAL A 51 5.05 -1.97 4.77
N VAL A 52 4.85 -3.09 5.46
CA VAL A 52 4.48 -3.11 6.89
C VAL A 52 5.61 -2.58 7.76
N ALA A 53 6.88 -2.91 7.46
CA ALA A 53 8.04 -2.34 8.14
C ALA A 53 8.01 -0.80 8.10
N SER A 54 7.89 -0.28 6.88
CA SER A 54 7.85 1.15 6.58
C SER A 54 6.68 1.86 7.25
N PHE A 55 5.50 1.24 7.17
CA PHE A 55 4.27 1.74 7.78
C PHE A 55 4.35 1.76 9.31
N ALA A 56 4.79 0.67 9.92
CA ALA A 56 4.89 0.55 11.38
C ALA A 56 5.87 1.58 11.95
N ALA A 57 7.00 1.81 11.28
CA ALA A 57 7.97 2.85 11.65
C ALA A 57 7.33 4.23 11.61
N ALA A 58 6.69 4.61 10.50
CA ALA A 58 6.00 5.89 10.39
C ALA A 58 4.92 6.09 11.48
N VAL A 59 4.18 5.02 11.83
CA VAL A 59 3.17 5.08 12.90
C VAL A 59 3.81 5.28 14.28
N ALA A 60 4.95 4.64 14.52
CA ALA A 60 5.71 4.76 15.76
C ALA A 60 6.30 6.17 15.93
N ASP A 61 6.80 6.77 14.85
CA ASP A 61 7.35 8.13 14.82
C ASP A 61 6.29 9.22 14.90
N GLY A 62 5.00 8.86 14.80
CA GLY A 62 3.91 9.79 14.94
C GLY A 62 3.59 10.58 13.68
N VAL A 63 3.90 10.06 12.49
CA VAL A 63 3.59 10.71 11.21
C VAL A 63 2.07 10.99 11.14
N PRO A 64 1.63 12.26 11.10
CA PRO A 64 0.20 12.58 11.17
C PRO A 64 -0.53 12.24 9.88
N ARG A 65 0.12 12.44 8.73
CA ARG A 65 -0.42 12.21 7.39
C ARG A 65 0.61 11.50 6.51
N GLY A 66 0.39 10.24 6.19
CA GLY A 66 1.27 9.44 5.34
C GLY A 66 0.60 8.91 4.07
N ARG A 67 1.38 8.58 3.06
CA ARG A 67 0.91 7.88 1.86
C ARG A 67 1.85 6.74 1.47
N LEU A 68 1.25 5.66 0.98
CA LEU A 68 1.95 4.46 0.51
C LEU A 68 1.61 4.23 -0.96
N TRP A 69 2.63 4.25 -1.81
CA TRP A 69 2.49 3.95 -3.23
C TRP A 69 3.03 2.56 -3.54
N CYS A 70 2.15 1.62 -3.81
CA CYS A 70 2.44 0.19 -4.02
C CYS A 70 1.99 -0.24 -5.41
N GLU A 71 2.89 -0.19 -6.39
CA GLU A 71 2.65 -0.53 -7.80
C GLU A 71 3.60 -1.63 -8.31
N TRP A 72 3.68 -2.76 -7.60
CA TRP A 72 4.09 -4.01 -8.25
C TRP A 72 2.94 -4.57 -9.09
N THR A 73 3.23 -5.53 -9.96
CA THR A 73 2.33 -5.97 -11.04
C THR A 73 0.90 -6.27 -10.59
N GLU A 74 0.70 -6.94 -9.45
CA GLU A 74 -0.65 -7.27 -8.94
C GLU A 74 -1.42 -6.09 -8.32
N LEU A 75 -0.75 -5.00 -7.95
CA LEU A 75 -1.39 -3.78 -7.45
C LEU A 75 -1.37 -2.66 -8.48
N ASN A 76 -0.81 -2.90 -9.66
CA ASN A 76 -0.81 -1.94 -10.74
C ASN A 76 -2.11 -2.00 -11.54
N THR A 77 -2.98 -1.06 -11.20
CA THR A 77 -4.28 -0.80 -11.83
C THR A 77 -4.25 -0.34 -13.28
N GLU A 78 -3.10 0.09 -13.82
CA GLU A 78 -2.95 0.38 -15.25
C GLU A 78 -2.77 -0.90 -16.09
N THR A 79 -2.52 -2.04 -15.42
CA THR A 79 -2.38 -3.35 -16.04
C THR A 79 -3.65 -4.18 -15.85
N ASP A 80 -3.90 -5.13 -16.75
CA ASP A 80 -5.03 -6.08 -16.65
C ASP A 80 -4.87 -7.11 -15.51
N VAL A 81 -3.83 -7.01 -14.68
CA VAL A 81 -3.49 -8.01 -13.65
C VAL A 81 -3.75 -7.54 -12.21
N TYR A 82 -4.56 -6.50 -12.05
CA TYR A 82 -4.92 -6.03 -10.72
C TYR A 82 -5.64 -7.11 -9.90
N ARG A 83 -5.06 -7.49 -8.75
CA ARG A 83 -5.60 -8.51 -7.84
C ARG A 83 -6.06 -7.88 -6.54
N VAL A 84 -7.39 -7.73 -6.39
CA VAL A 84 -8.01 -7.23 -5.14
C VAL A 84 -7.60 -8.03 -3.91
N GLY A 85 -7.41 -9.34 -4.03
CA GLY A 85 -6.94 -10.18 -2.92
C GLY A 85 -5.56 -9.75 -2.41
N THR A 86 -4.67 -9.24 -3.27
CA THR A 86 -3.33 -8.80 -2.87
C THR A 86 -3.41 -7.50 -2.07
N LEU A 87 -4.34 -6.62 -2.43
CA LEU A 87 -4.63 -5.39 -1.68
C LEU A 87 -5.20 -5.71 -0.30
N LEU A 88 -6.21 -6.59 -0.23
CA LEU A 88 -6.84 -7.00 1.02
C LEU A 88 -5.87 -7.73 1.95
N GLU A 89 -5.03 -8.61 1.41
CA GLU A 89 -3.95 -9.29 2.17
C GLU A 89 -2.96 -8.26 2.75
N LEU A 90 -2.55 -7.24 1.97
CA LEU A 90 -1.66 -6.18 2.44
C LEU A 90 -2.30 -5.34 3.56
N VAL A 91 -3.53 -4.85 3.34
CA VAL A 91 -4.29 -4.06 4.32
C VAL A 91 -4.44 -4.85 5.62
N ARG A 92 -4.73 -6.15 5.54
CA ARG A 92 -4.82 -7.01 6.72
C ARG A 92 -3.49 -7.04 7.47
N CYS A 93 -2.36 -7.18 6.78
CA CYS A 93 -1.05 -7.19 7.42
C CYS A 93 -0.76 -5.84 8.13
N MET A 94 -1.04 -4.71 7.46
CA MET A 94 -0.85 -3.37 8.03
C MET A 94 -1.72 -3.15 9.28
N ALA A 95 -3.03 -3.43 9.18
CA ALA A 95 -3.95 -3.24 10.30
C ALA A 95 -3.64 -4.17 11.48
N THR A 96 -3.26 -5.41 11.20
CA THR A 96 -2.87 -6.38 12.23
C THR A 96 -1.59 -5.93 12.95
N GLU A 97 -0.59 -5.42 12.22
CA GLU A 97 0.67 -4.95 12.83
C GLU A 97 0.40 -3.85 13.86
N VAL A 98 -0.38 -2.84 13.50
CA VAL A 98 -0.72 -1.74 14.43
C VAL A 98 -1.58 -2.24 15.60
N ALA A 99 -2.56 -3.11 15.34
CA ALA A 99 -3.42 -3.66 16.39
C ALA A 99 -2.68 -4.56 17.39
N THR A 100 -1.73 -5.38 16.90
CA THR A 100 -1.03 -6.39 17.71
C THR A 100 0.28 -5.88 18.30
N ALA A 101 1.19 -5.41 17.46
CA ALA A 101 2.54 -5.02 17.90
C ALA A 101 2.53 -3.69 18.63
N GLN A 102 1.66 -2.76 18.22
CA GLN A 102 1.58 -1.43 18.82
C GLN A 102 0.40 -1.26 19.79
N GLY A 103 -0.52 -2.21 19.84
CA GLY A 103 -1.69 -2.18 20.73
C GLY A 103 -2.66 -1.03 20.44
N ARG A 104 -2.67 -0.50 19.21
CA ARG A 104 -3.44 0.68 18.81
C ARG A 104 -4.69 0.30 18.03
N ASN A 105 -5.75 1.11 18.14
CA ASN A 105 -6.97 0.89 17.36
C ASN A 105 -6.81 1.45 15.95
N VAL A 106 -7.20 0.65 14.96
CA VAL A 106 -7.09 0.94 13.54
C VAL A 106 -8.46 0.96 12.91
N ARG A 107 -8.74 2.01 12.14
CA ARG A 107 -9.87 2.06 11.22
C ARG A 107 -9.41 1.89 9.78
N VAL A 108 -9.97 0.89 9.11
CA VAL A 108 -9.79 0.67 7.68
C VAL A 108 -10.98 1.28 6.95
N VAL A 109 -10.71 2.31 6.15
CA VAL A 109 -11.71 3.11 5.46
C VAL A 109 -11.74 2.75 3.98
N VAL A 110 -12.93 2.51 3.47
CA VAL A 110 -13.19 2.35 2.03
C VAL A 110 -14.12 3.47 1.58
N GLN A 111 -13.82 4.05 0.42
CA GLN A 111 -14.71 4.99 -0.24
C GLN A 111 -16.08 4.34 -0.50
N GLY A 112 -17.14 4.95 0.01
CA GLY A 112 -18.52 4.53 -0.22
C GLY A 112 -19.02 4.89 -1.62
N SER A 113 -20.22 4.45 -1.94
CA SER A 113 -20.89 4.83 -3.19
C SER A 113 -21.09 6.34 -3.24
N MET A 114 -20.65 6.98 -4.33
CA MET A 114 -20.76 8.43 -4.49
C MET A 114 -22.00 8.76 -5.33
N GLY A 115 -23.04 9.34 -4.71
CA GLY A 115 -24.23 9.88 -5.39
C GLY A 115 -25.60 9.42 -4.85
N ARG A 116 -26.65 10.22 -5.11
CA ARG A 116 -28.06 9.84 -4.93
C ARG A 116 -28.67 9.45 -6.28
N GLY A 117 -29.26 8.27 -6.41
CA GLY A 117 -29.96 7.81 -7.63
C GLY A 117 -29.23 6.73 -8.44
N VAL A 118 -29.57 6.58 -9.73
CA VAL A 118 -29.20 5.42 -10.59
C VAL A 118 -27.74 5.45 -11.08
N PHE A 119 -27.03 6.59 -10.92
CA PHE A 119 -25.65 6.77 -11.38
C PHE A 119 -24.62 6.60 -10.25
N GLN A 120 -24.79 5.57 -9.43
CA GLN A 120 -23.86 5.22 -8.35
C GLN A 120 -22.64 4.47 -8.89
N GLY A 121 -21.65 5.22 -9.39
CA GLY A 121 -20.38 4.67 -9.80
C GLY A 121 -19.40 4.58 -8.62
N LEU A 122 -19.14 3.37 -8.12
CA LEU A 122 -17.91 3.11 -7.37
C LEU A 122 -16.74 2.97 -8.36
N PRO A 123 -15.53 3.46 -8.05
CA PRO A 123 -14.36 3.11 -8.84
C PRO A 123 -14.25 1.59 -8.93
N LEU A 124 -13.97 1.05 -10.13
CA LEU A 124 -13.94 -0.40 -10.38
C LEU A 124 -13.03 -1.15 -9.39
N GLN A 125 -11.93 -0.51 -8.97
CA GLN A 125 -10.95 -1.03 -8.02
C GLN A 125 -11.48 -1.21 -6.59
N LEU A 126 -12.55 -0.48 -6.23
CA LEU A 126 -13.17 -0.49 -4.90
C LEU A 126 -14.50 -1.24 -4.86
N SER A 127 -15.01 -1.66 -6.03
CA SER A 127 -16.25 -2.45 -6.11
C SER A 127 -16.10 -3.76 -5.33
N GLY A 128 -16.98 -3.97 -4.35
CA GLY A 128 -16.98 -5.17 -3.50
C GLY A 128 -15.87 -5.22 -2.43
N VAL A 129 -14.91 -4.29 -2.41
CA VAL A 129 -13.83 -4.25 -1.40
C VAL A 129 -14.42 -4.12 0.00
N ARG A 130 -15.39 -3.23 0.20
CA ARG A 130 -16.08 -3.07 1.50
C ARG A 130 -16.72 -4.38 1.97
N ARG A 131 -17.51 -5.01 1.10
CA ARG A 131 -18.17 -6.29 1.40
C ARG A 131 -17.17 -7.38 1.76
N LEU A 132 -16.03 -7.44 1.06
CA LEU A 132 -14.99 -8.42 1.35
C LEU A 132 -14.33 -8.17 2.72
N LEU A 133 -14.07 -6.91 3.08
CA LEU A 133 -13.53 -6.56 4.40
C LEU A 133 -14.50 -6.90 5.53
N ASP A 134 -15.80 -6.65 5.35
CA ASP A 134 -16.84 -6.98 6.34
C ASP A 134 -17.00 -8.51 6.53
N MET A 135 -16.69 -9.30 5.50
CA MET A 135 -16.71 -10.77 5.56
C MET A 135 -15.42 -11.37 6.15
N MET A 136 -14.36 -10.58 6.34
CA MET A 136 -13.10 -11.06 6.89
C MET A 136 -13.18 -11.18 8.41
N GLU A 137 -12.58 -12.24 8.95
CA GLU A 137 -12.45 -12.42 10.41
C GLU A 137 -11.32 -11.54 10.94
N TRP A 138 -11.65 -10.57 11.79
CA TRP A 138 -10.70 -9.63 12.39
C TRP A 138 -10.47 -9.88 13.88
N ASP A 139 -11.32 -10.64 14.55
CA ASP A 139 -11.31 -10.80 16.01
C ASP A 139 -10.08 -11.55 16.54
N GLU A 140 -9.54 -12.47 15.74
CA GLU A 140 -8.28 -13.17 16.05
C GLU A 140 -7.40 -13.24 14.81
N VAL A 141 -6.13 -12.84 14.95
CA VAL A 141 -5.12 -13.02 13.89
C VAL A 141 -3.91 -13.74 14.45
N ASP A 142 -3.61 -14.90 13.87
CA ASP A 142 -2.48 -15.78 14.25
C ASP A 142 -2.43 -16.16 15.76
N GLY A 143 -3.57 -16.12 16.46
CA GLY A 143 -3.65 -16.41 17.90
C GLY A 143 -3.60 -15.21 18.82
N VAL A 144 -3.55 -14.01 18.25
CA VAL A 144 -3.66 -12.76 18.99
C VAL A 144 -5.09 -12.28 18.85
N GLU A 145 -5.77 -12.17 19.99
CA GLU A 145 -7.10 -11.58 20.07
C GLU A 145 -6.98 -10.07 19.79
N LEU A 146 -7.66 -9.60 18.76
CA LEU A 146 -7.70 -8.19 18.36
C LEU A 146 -8.90 -7.48 18.99
N VAL A 147 -9.38 -7.98 20.12
CA VAL A 147 -10.51 -7.42 20.85
C VAL A 147 -10.01 -6.90 22.19
N ALA A 148 -10.45 -5.71 22.59
CA ALA A 148 -10.25 -5.17 23.92
C ALA A 148 -11.61 -5.12 24.63
N GLY A 149 -11.94 -6.16 25.40
CA GLY A 149 -13.31 -6.34 25.92
C GLY A 149 -14.24 -6.79 24.81
N ASP A 150 -15.30 -6.03 24.54
CA ASP A 150 -16.25 -6.27 23.42
C ASP A 150 -15.95 -5.44 22.17
N VAL A 151 -14.81 -4.72 22.15
CA VAL A 151 -14.50 -3.73 21.11
C VAL A 151 -13.37 -4.22 20.20
N PRO A 152 -13.62 -4.39 18.89
CA PRO A 152 -12.58 -4.72 17.93
C PRO A 152 -11.56 -3.58 17.80
N ARG A 153 -10.28 -3.94 17.83
CA ARG A 153 -9.15 -3.05 17.55
C ARG A 153 -9.03 -2.71 16.08
N VAL A 154 -9.52 -3.57 15.18
CA VAL A 154 -9.62 -3.28 13.75
C VAL A 154 -11.09 -3.08 13.38
N ARG A 155 -11.41 -1.91 12.85
CA ARG A 155 -12.77 -1.51 12.49
C ARG A 155 -12.84 -1.15 11.01
N ILE A 156 -13.94 -1.48 10.35
CA ILE A 156 -14.15 -1.15 8.93
C ILE A 156 -15.16 0.00 8.83
N GLY A 157 -14.76 1.10 8.19
CA GLY A 157 -15.53 2.33 8.07
C GLY A 157 -15.72 2.80 6.63
N ALA A 158 -16.66 3.70 6.42
CA ALA A 158 -16.79 4.44 5.18
C ALA A 158 -15.91 5.71 5.19
N LEU A 159 -15.66 6.29 4.02
CA LEU A 159 -14.99 7.60 3.92
C LEU A 159 -15.96 8.70 4.35
N ASP A 160 -16.05 8.92 5.65
CA ASP A 160 -16.87 9.93 6.32
C ASP A 160 -16.20 10.35 7.63
N ALA A 161 -16.29 11.62 8.01
CA ALA A 161 -15.75 12.12 9.26
C ALA A 161 -16.50 11.56 10.49
N ASP A 162 -17.80 11.30 10.35
CA ASP A 162 -18.66 10.79 11.42
C ASP A 162 -18.37 9.33 11.77
N GLU A 163 -17.63 8.61 10.90
CA GLU A 163 -17.19 7.25 11.16
C GLU A 163 -16.05 7.19 12.19
N LEU A 164 -15.33 8.29 12.44
CA LEU A 164 -14.20 8.30 13.38
C LEU A 164 -14.66 8.27 14.83
N LEU A 165 -14.12 7.31 15.59
CA LEU A 165 -14.34 7.19 17.03
C LEU A 165 -13.22 7.88 17.81
N PRO A 166 -13.50 8.38 19.03
CA PRO A 166 -12.51 9.06 19.88
C PRO A 166 -11.28 8.23 20.24
N ASP A 167 -11.37 6.90 20.13
CA ASP A 167 -10.30 5.97 20.46
C ASP A 167 -9.62 5.38 19.20
N ASP A 168 -9.91 5.90 18.00
CA ASP A 168 -9.19 5.54 16.78
C ASP A 168 -7.80 6.20 16.79
N HIS A 169 -6.74 5.41 16.66
CA HIS A 169 -5.37 5.90 16.68
C HIS A 169 -4.78 6.05 15.27
N VAL A 170 -5.16 5.15 14.36
CA VAL A 170 -4.66 5.10 12.99
C VAL A 170 -5.81 4.83 12.02
N VAL A 171 -5.86 5.58 10.92
CA VAL A 171 -6.79 5.38 9.82
C VAL A 171 -6.03 4.98 8.56
N ILE A 172 -6.46 3.90 7.91
CA ILE A 172 -5.94 3.46 6.61
C ILE A 172 -7.06 3.67 5.58
N VAL A 173 -6.88 4.63 4.66
CA VAL A 173 -7.82 4.87 3.56
C VAL A 173 -7.37 4.09 2.33
N ILE A 174 -8.18 3.12 1.91
CA ILE A 174 -7.86 2.22 0.81
C ILE A 174 -8.17 2.87 -0.54
N ALA A 175 -7.14 3.03 -1.35
CA ALA A 175 -7.15 3.48 -2.74
C ALA A 175 -8.21 4.55 -3.04
N PRO A 176 -8.26 5.68 -2.29
CA PRO A 176 -9.26 6.72 -2.48
C PRO A 176 -9.12 7.32 -3.88
N GLN A 177 -10.22 7.45 -4.62
CA GLN A 177 -10.19 7.89 -6.03
C GLN A 177 -11.16 9.03 -6.29
N ASN A 178 -10.63 10.08 -6.93
CA ASN A 178 -11.46 11.15 -7.42
C ASN A 178 -12.04 10.79 -8.80
N ILE A 179 -13.36 10.78 -8.90
CA ILE A 179 -14.08 10.59 -10.16
C ILE A 179 -14.71 11.92 -10.57
N LYS A 180 -14.65 12.23 -11.86
CA LYS A 180 -15.35 13.41 -12.38
C LYS A 180 -16.87 13.30 -12.13
N GLY A 181 -17.45 14.36 -11.57
CA GLY A 181 -18.88 14.44 -11.22
C GLY A 181 -19.21 13.98 -9.80
N ALA A 182 -18.25 13.36 -9.10
CA ALA A 182 -18.39 12.88 -7.74
C ALA A 182 -17.06 13.07 -6.98
N ALA A 183 -16.90 14.26 -6.39
CA ALA A 183 -15.67 14.62 -5.69
C ALA A 183 -15.61 13.95 -4.32
N ILE A 184 -14.58 13.13 -4.08
CA ILE A 184 -14.31 12.55 -2.76
C ILE A 184 -13.59 13.52 -1.81
N MET A 185 -13.03 14.59 -2.38
CA MET A 185 -12.18 15.53 -1.67
C MET A 185 -12.84 16.11 -0.41
N PRO A 186 -14.11 16.58 -0.44
CA PRO A 186 -14.73 17.12 0.77
C PRO A 186 -14.84 16.09 1.90
N ALA A 187 -15.14 14.83 1.57
CA ALA A 187 -15.24 13.77 2.56
C ALA A 187 -13.86 13.36 3.10
N LEU A 188 -12.83 13.34 2.24
CA LEU A 188 -11.46 13.06 2.63
C LEU A 188 -10.88 14.18 3.51
N GLU A 189 -11.11 15.44 3.14
CA GLU A 189 -10.70 16.62 3.90
C GLU A 189 -11.36 16.64 5.28
N ALA A 190 -12.69 16.47 5.35
CA ALA A 190 -13.41 16.43 6.62
C ALA A 190 -12.93 15.27 7.52
N LEU A 191 -12.68 14.09 6.97
CA LEU A 191 -12.13 12.97 7.73
C LEU A 191 -10.75 13.29 8.27
N VAL A 192 -9.86 13.87 7.45
CA VAL A 192 -8.50 14.21 7.85
C VAL A 192 -8.49 15.32 8.91
N GLU A 193 -9.28 16.37 8.74
CA GLU A 193 -9.43 17.45 9.74
C GLU A 193 -9.94 16.88 11.07
N ARG A 194 -10.93 15.98 11.03
CA ARG A 194 -11.46 15.34 12.23
C ARG A 194 -10.45 14.41 12.89
N ALA A 195 -9.65 13.70 12.11
CA ALA A 195 -8.58 12.83 12.60
C ALA A 195 -7.49 13.66 13.30
N GLU A 196 -7.06 14.76 12.69
CA GLU A 196 -6.07 15.66 13.27
C GLU A 196 -6.52 16.30 14.57
N ALA A 197 -7.78 16.75 14.65
CA ALA A 197 -8.36 17.31 15.86
C ALA A 197 -8.33 16.32 17.05
N GLN A 198 -8.22 15.02 16.79
CA GLN A 198 -8.17 13.95 17.79
C GLN A 198 -6.76 13.36 17.97
N GLY A 199 -5.77 13.79 17.18
CA GLY A 199 -4.43 13.17 17.16
C GLY A 199 -4.38 11.80 16.49
N THR A 200 -5.38 11.45 15.69
CA THR A 200 -5.43 10.22 14.89
C THR A 200 -4.58 10.39 13.63
N GLN A 201 -3.70 9.42 13.35
CA GLN A 201 -2.86 9.44 12.15
C GLN A 201 -3.62 8.91 10.93
N VAL A 202 -3.42 9.50 9.75
CA VAL A 202 -4.11 9.11 8.51
C VAL A 202 -3.12 8.66 7.44
N PHE A 203 -3.33 7.46 6.91
CA PHE A 203 -2.50 6.88 5.85
C PHE A 203 -3.31 6.53 4.61
N LEU A 204 -2.89 7.04 3.46
CA LEU A 204 -3.51 6.75 2.17
C LEU A 204 -2.74 5.62 1.47
N LEU A 205 -3.42 4.53 1.14
CA LEU A 205 -2.83 3.43 0.37
C LEU A 205 -3.25 3.53 -1.09
N ASN A 206 -2.30 3.69 -2.03
CA ASN A 206 -2.57 3.74 -3.47
C ASN A 206 -3.63 4.79 -3.87
N ASP A 207 -3.52 6.01 -3.33
CA ASP A 207 -4.43 7.11 -3.64
C ASP A 207 -4.38 7.50 -5.12
N LYS A 208 -5.54 7.86 -5.67
CA LYS A 208 -5.71 8.37 -7.03
C LYS A 208 -6.58 9.60 -7.03
N LEU A 209 -6.04 10.66 -6.40
CA LEU A 209 -6.74 11.93 -6.25
C LEU A 209 -6.63 12.81 -7.52
N ALA A 210 -5.68 12.50 -8.41
CA ALA A 210 -5.65 13.07 -9.75
C ALA A 210 -6.69 12.39 -10.65
N ASP A 211 -7.47 13.19 -11.39
CA ASP A 211 -8.68 12.72 -12.09
C ASP A 211 -8.47 11.44 -12.90
N ILE A 212 -9.27 10.43 -12.59
CA ILE A 212 -9.52 9.29 -13.47
C ILE A 212 -10.58 9.75 -14.48
N PRO A 213 -10.41 9.52 -15.80
CA PRO A 213 -11.48 9.80 -16.75
C PRO A 213 -12.73 9.07 -16.30
N SER A 214 -13.84 9.80 -16.08
CA SER A 214 -15.14 9.14 -15.96
C SER A 214 -15.41 8.39 -17.27
N ALA A 215 -16.26 7.36 -17.22
CA ALA A 215 -16.66 6.59 -18.41
C ALA A 215 -17.23 7.47 -19.56
N GLU A 216 -17.49 8.74 -19.29
CA GLU A 216 -18.05 9.74 -20.21
C GLU A 216 -17.01 10.69 -20.85
N GLY A 217 -15.70 10.48 -20.62
CA GLY A 217 -14.64 11.08 -21.45
C GLY A 217 -14.45 12.60 -21.40
N LEU A 218 -15.20 13.33 -20.58
CA LEU A 218 -15.07 14.79 -20.49
C LEU A 218 -13.92 15.16 -19.53
N MET A 219 -12.88 15.87 -19.98
CA MET A 219 -11.82 16.38 -19.08
C MET A 219 -12.27 17.64 -18.31
N GLY A 220 -12.01 17.72 -17.01
CA GLY A 220 -12.18 18.94 -16.21
C GLY A 220 -10.82 19.37 -15.64
N VAL A 221 -10.26 20.48 -16.13
CA VAL A 221 -8.93 20.96 -15.72
C VAL A 221 -8.98 21.70 -14.36
N ARG A 222 -10.17 22.12 -13.91
CA ARG A 222 -10.36 22.93 -12.70
C ARG A 222 -10.23 22.08 -11.41
N GLY A 223 -9.43 22.55 -10.46
CA GLY A 223 -9.17 21.89 -9.17
C GLY A 223 -8.12 20.77 -9.18
N ARG A 224 -7.55 20.40 -10.33
CA ARG A 224 -6.50 19.34 -10.42
C ARG A 224 -5.18 19.75 -9.76
N ALA A 225 -4.88 21.04 -9.71
CA ALA A 225 -3.70 21.57 -9.04
C ALA A 225 -3.85 21.45 -7.52
N GLU A 226 -4.94 21.99 -6.97
CA GLU A 226 -5.32 21.91 -5.54
C GLU A 226 -5.35 20.46 -5.05
N ARG A 227 -5.95 19.53 -5.82
CA ARG A 227 -5.97 18.10 -5.47
C ARG A 227 -4.58 17.47 -5.43
N ARG A 228 -3.68 17.86 -6.35
CA ARG A 228 -2.30 17.37 -6.37
C ARG A 228 -1.50 17.93 -5.20
N GLU A 229 -1.72 19.19 -4.86
CA GLU A 229 -1.11 19.84 -3.70
C GLU A 229 -1.60 19.18 -2.40
N TYR A 230 -2.90 18.91 -2.28
CA TYR A 230 -3.45 18.16 -1.16
C TYR A 230 -2.84 16.76 -1.06
N ALA A 231 -2.76 16.01 -2.16
CA ALA A 231 -2.10 14.70 -2.18
C ALA A 231 -0.59 14.76 -1.85
N ALA A 232 0.06 15.89 -2.13
CA ALA A 232 1.46 16.14 -1.80
C ALA A 232 1.67 16.60 -0.34
N SER A 233 0.60 17.01 0.36
CA SER A 233 0.65 17.31 1.80
C SER A 233 0.85 16.07 2.67
N PHE A 234 0.60 14.88 2.12
CA PHE A 234 0.88 13.60 2.78
C PHE A 234 2.34 13.20 2.56
N GLU A 235 3.00 12.83 3.65
CA GLU A 235 4.37 12.34 3.59
C GLU A 235 4.44 10.99 2.85
N GLU A 236 5.32 10.87 1.86
CA GLU A 236 5.53 9.63 1.13
C GLU A 236 6.39 8.66 1.96
N ILE A 237 5.72 7.96 2.88
CA ILE A 237 6.34 7.00 3.81
C ILE A 237 6.71 5.68 3.14
N TYR A 238 6.12 5.37 1.98
CA TYR A 238 6.51 4.19 1.20
C TYR A 238 6.23 4.42 -0.29
N HIS A 239 7.18 3.98 -1.12
CA HIS A 239 7.02 3.93 -2.57
C HIS A 239 7.61 2.64 -3.10
N PHE A 240 6.89 1.95 -3.97
CA PHE A 240 7.43 0.92 -4.82
C PHE A 240 6.72 0.98 -6.17
N ARG A 241 7.49 1.06 -7.26
CA ARG A 241 6.97 0.86 -8.61
C ARG A 241 8.00 0.20 -9.50
N LEU A 242 7.51 -0.54 -10.48
CA LEU A 242 8.36 -1.09 -11.54
C LEU A 242 8.65 -0.02 -12.60
N VAL A 243 9.85 -0.10 -13.19
CA VAL A 243 10.28 0.77 -14.28
C VAL A 243 10.27 -0.02 -15.58
N TYR A 244 9.43 0.40 -16.52
CA TYR A 244 9.25 -0.16 -17.86
C TYR A 244 8.95 0.96 -18.85
N ASN A 245 9.02 0.69 -20.16
CA ASN A 245 8.73 1.69 -21.19
C ASN A 245 7.24 1.69 -21.54
N LYS A 246 6.48 2.66 -21.00
CA LYS A 246 5.06 2.81 -21.33
C LYS A 246 4.84 2.98 -22.86
N PRO A 247 3.76 2.41 -23.43
CA PRO A 247 2.65 1.72 -22.76
C PRO A 247 2.94 0.25 -22.45
N LEU A 248 4.12 -0.27 -22.80
CA LEU A 248 4.46 -1.67 -22.61
C LEU A 248 4.90 -1.90 -21.15
N PHE A 249 4.25 -2.85 -20.49
CA PHE A 249 4.63 -3.30 -19.15
C PHE A 249 5.83 -4.28 -19.17
N HIS A 250 6.43 -4.47 -20.35
CA HIS A 250 7.61 -5.29 -20.58
C HIS A 250 8.50 -4.68 -21.67
N PRO A 251 9.83 -4.90 -21.62
CA PRO A 251 10.55 -5.51 -20.50
C PRO A 251 10.57 -4.59 -19.26
N ILE A 252 10.64 -5.19 -18.08
CA ILE A 252 10.94 -4.48 -16.82
C ILE A 252 12.43 -4.16 -16.84
N TYR A 253 12.79 -2.89 -16.71
CA TYR A 253 14.17 -2.40 -16.64
C TYR A 253 14.70 -2.29 -15.21
N GLY A 254 13.81 -2.13 -14.23
CA GLY A 254 14.19 -1.87 -12.86
C GLY A 254 13.00 -1.65 -11.93
N ALA A 255 13.28 -1.10 -10.75
CA ALA A 255 12.29 -0.68 -9.78
C ALA A 255 12.75 0.62 -9.10
N LEU A 256 11.78 1.41 -8.63
CA LEU A 256 12.01 2.55 -7.75
C LEU A 256 11.38 2.21 -6.41
N ARG A 257 12.13 2.35 -5.32
CA ARG A 257 11.66 2.12 -3.96
C ARG A 257 12.01 3.29 -3.04
N ARG A 258 11.15 3.55 -2.06
CA ARG A 258 11.44 4.34 -0.85
C ARG A 258 10.73 3.67 0.32
N ALA A 259 11.40 3.59 1.45
CA ALA A 259 10.78 3.28 2.74
C ALA A 259 10.91 4.50 3.66
N HIS A 260 10.16 4.51 4.76
CA HIS A 260 10.17 5.55 5.78
C HIS A 260 11.59 5.68 6.34
N ASP A 261 12.06 6.92 6.50
CA ASP A 261 13.45 7.27 6.87
C ASP A 261 14.56 6.76 5.94
N HIS A 262 14.22 6.34 4.71
CA HIS A 262 15.20 5.93 3.72
C HIS A 262 15.19 6.79 2.46
N ASP A 263 16.38 6.90 1.87
CA ASP A 263 16.56 7.49 0.56
C ASP A 263 15.81 6.70 -0.53
N TRP A 264 15.53 7.39 -1.63
CA TRP A 264 14.99 6.79 -2.83
C TRP A 264 16.03 5.89 -3.47
N GLN A 265 15.72 4.60 -3.59
CA GLN A 265 16.59 3.59 -4.17
C GLN A 265 16.14 3.24 -5.59
N VAL A 266 17.07 3.38 -6.55
CA VAL A 266 16.87 2.94 -7.93
C VAL A 266 17.51 1.58 -8.12
N TYR A 267 16.69 0.58 -8.43
CA TYR A 267 17.12 -0.77 -8.75
C TYR A 267 17.19 -0.94 -10.26
N LYS A 268 18.31 -1.46 -10.76
CA LYS A 268 18.42 -1.95 -12.13
C LYS A 268 18.26 -3.46 -12.15
N ARG A 269 17.46 -3.96 -13.09
CA ARG A 269 17.33 -5.39 -13.36
C ARG A 269 18.48 -5.84 -14.25
N PHE A 270 19.18 -6.90 -13.84
CA PHE A 270 20.21 -7.56 -14.64
C PHE A 270 19.75 -8.97 -14.98
N ASN A 271 19.95 -9.37 -16.24
CA ASN A 271 19.81 -10.76 -16.66
C ASN A 271 21.20 -11.40 -16.59
N VAL A 272 21.57 -11.94 -15.43
CA VAL A 272 22.88 -12.57 -15.17
C VAL A 272 23.08 -13.78 -16.09
N THR A 273 22.01 -14.55 -16.31
CA THR A 273 21.96 -15.61 -17.31
C THR A 273 20.61 -15.58 -18.04
N LYS A 274 20.40 -16.46 -19.02
CA LYS A 274 19.08 -16.61 -19.69
C LYS A 274 17.92 -16.94 -18.72
N ARG A 275 18.20 -17.40 -17.49
CA ARG A 275 17.18 -17.81 -16.50
C ARG A 275 17.36 -17.20 -15.11
N THR A 276 18.39 -16.38 -14.93
CA THR A 276 18.73 -15.76 -13.65
C THR A 276 18.65 -14.27 -13.82
N GLU A 277 17.74 -13.66 -13.08
CA GLU A 277 17.64 -12.23 -12.97
C GLU A 277 17.94 -11.82 -11.53
N GLU A 278 18.38 -10.58 -11.39
CA GLU A 278 18.64 -9.96 -10.11
C GLU A 278 18.29 -8.47 -10.22
N TYR A 279 18.01 -7.85 -9.09
CA TYR A 279 17.85 -6.42 -8.97
C TYR A 279 18.95 -5.90 -8.06
N ARG A 280 19.70 -4.90 -8.52
CA ARG A 280 20.74 -4.27 -7.71
C ARG A 280 20.46 -2.79 -7.59
N VAL A 281 20.67 -2.22 -6.41
CA VAL A 281 20.67 -0.77 -6.22
C VAL A 281 21.82 -0.21 -7.03
N ILE A 282 21.52 0.71 -7.95
CA ILE A 282 22.51 1.38 -8.78
C ILE A 282 22.71 2.84 -8.41
N LYS A 283 21.72 3.44 -7.75
CA LYS A 283 21.75 4.85 -7.34
C LYS A 283 20.75 5.10 -6.22
N THR A 284 21.10 6.00 -5.31
CA THR A 284 20.20 6.55 -4.29
C THR A 284 19.98 8.04 -4.53
N PHE A 285 18.84 8.57 -4.09
CA PHE A 285 18.51 9.98 -4.13
C PHE A 285 17.85 10.40 -2.81
N PRO A 286 18.21 11.57 -2.24
CA PRO A 286 17.56 12.06 -1.03
C PRO A 286 16.10 12.47 -1.27
N GLN A 287 15.76 12.85 -2.51
CA GLN A 287 14.43 13.25 -2.93
C GLN A 287 13.96 12.39 -4.11
N LYS A 288 12.66 12.44 -4.39
CA LYS A 288 12.05 11.65 -5.46
C LYS A 288 12.71 11.99 -6.79
N PRO A 289 13.36 11.02 -7.47
CA PRO A 289 14.02 11.30 -8.73
C PRO A 289 12.99 11.67 -9.80
N THR A 290 13.37 12.64 -10.63
CA THR A 290 12.61 13.01 -11.83
C THR A 290 12.59 11.85 -12.83
N ARG A 291 11.71 11.95 -13.83
CA ARG A 291 11.63 10.93 -14.89
C ARG A 291 12.94 10.85 -15.66
N GLU A 292 13.56 11.99 -15.91
CA GLU A 292 14.83 12.14 -16.60
C GLU A 292 15.96 11.49 -15.80
N GLU A 293 16.08 11.80 -14.51
CA GLU A 293 17.09 11.20 -13.62
C GLU A 293 16.95 9.68 -13.50
N LEU A 294 15.71 9.18 -13.41
CA LEU A 294 15.44 7.75 -13.35
C LEU A 294 15.81 7.05 -14.65
N SER A 295 15.47 7.68 -15.78
CA SER A 295 15.78 7.15 -17.12
C SER A 295 17.29 7.14 -17.36
N ASP A 296 17.99 8.22 -17.01
CA ASP A 296 19.43 8.31 -17.13
C ASP A 296 20.13 7.31 -16.21
N ALA A 297 19.69 7.17 -14.96
CA ALA A 297 20.25 6.20 -14.02
C ALA A 297 20.16 4.78 -14.56
N ILE A 298 19.02 4.36 -15.14
CA ILE A 298 18.82 2.97 -15.58
C ILE A 298 19.40 2.72 -16.98
N LEU A 299 19.14 3.59 -17.95
CA LEU A 299 19.49 3.38 -19.35
C LEU A 299 20.98 3.64 -19.63
N ARG A 300 21.61 4.59 -18.93
CA ARG A 300 23.02 4.94 -19.11
C ARG A 300 23.94 4.29 -18.09
N TYR A 301 23.42 3.41 -17.23
CA TYR A 301 24.22 2.68 -16.26
C TYR A 301 25.33 1.88 -16.94
N LYS A 302 26.57 2.17 -16.58
CA LYS A 302 27.75 1.37 -16.91
C LYS A 302 28.15 0.59 -15.65
N PRO A 303 28.26 -0.75 -15.71
CA PRO A 303 28.74 -1.51 -14.57
C PRO A 303 30.17 -1.07 -14.22
N PRO A 304 30.56 -1.08 -12.93
CA PRO A 304 31.95 -0.88 -12.56
C PRO A 304 32.85 -1.92 -13.24
N PRO A 305 34.11 -1.59 -13.55
CA PRO A 305 35.06 -2.57 -14.07
C PRO A 305 35.13 -3.77 -13.10
N LYS A 306 35.19 -4.99 -13.64
CA LYS A 306 35.44 -6.17 -12.81
C LYS A 306 36.87 -6.08 -12.28
N GLU A 307 37.04 -6.10 -10.96
CA GLU A 307 38.33 -6.33 -10.30
C GLU A 307 38.88 -7.73 -10.61
#